data_AF-A0A7C3CXM5-F1
#
_entry.id   AF-A0A7C3CXM5-F1
#
_cell.length_a   1.000
_cell.length_b   1.000
_cell.length_c   1.000
_cell.angle_alpha   90.00
_cell.angle_beta   90.00
_cell.angle_gamma   90.00
#
_symmetry.space_group_name_H-M   'P 1'
#
loop_
_entity.id
_entity.type
_entity.pdbx_description
1 polymer ?
#
loop_
_entity_poly.entity_id
_entity_poly.type
_entity_poly.pdbx_seq_one_letter_code
_entity_poly.pdbx_strand_id
1 'polypeptide(L)'
;MSRAMSISVSYQSHGVLLVIGKLETVREVVPQLPRIFKTVAITSGGKLEQQDTAQLVKSVPGSVVQVRGHLGRFVASAAGPEGLLDLGPLSPNENGCFDLVLDLNKHPLLDIEVPPMGYARTYGSSDKGSLKPKLERLAKLIGTVNKPRYFSFHASRCAHEAQGIMGCSQCLSACPAGAIHDEHGSITISPWLCRGCGSCALVCPTGAVAYARPSPKTTLISIAETLDKHRGQQLPPVLAIYAGDSVGKAIPENIPALKVTAIGSVGMELWIAALALGASRVLIINSGLLPDTTARLLEEQIRQA
;
A
#
# COMPACT_ATOMS: atom_id res chain seq x y z
N MET A 1 18.07 -20.91 -15.09
CA MET A 1 18.04 -19.67 -15.89
C MET A 1 17.12 -18.68 -15.19
N SER A 2 17.68 -17.67 -14.52
CA SER A 2 16.92 -16.67 -13.76
C SER A 2 16.12 -15.80 -14.72
N ARG A 3 14.80 -15.98 -14.75
CA ARG A 3 13.89 -15.13 -15.53
C ARG A 3 14.02 -13.72 -14.93
N ALA A 4 14.62 -12.79 -15.66
CA ALA A 4 14.81 -11.41 -15.20
C ALA A 4 13.46 -10.86 -14.73
N MET A 5 13.31 -10.69 -13.41
CA MET A 5 12.05 -10.20 -12.83
C MET A 5 11.82 -8.77 -13.29
N SER A 6 10.59 -8.46 -13.70
CA SER A 6 10.22 -7.13 -14.17
C SER A 6 10.49 -6.07 -13.09
N ILE A 7 11.13 -4.97 -13.49
CA ILE A 7 11.48 -3.85 -12.60
C ILE A 7 10.27 -3.01 -12.15
N SER A 8 9.13 -3.22 -12.82
CA SER A 8 7.86 -2.55 -12.57
C SER A 8 6.69 -3.55 -12.55
N VAL A 9 5.58 -3.08 -11.99
CA VAL A 9 4.29 -3.75 -11.93
C VAL A 9 3.28 -2.83 -12.62
N SER A 10 2.57 -3.36 -13.62
CA SER A 10 1.62 -2.60 -14.44
C SER A 10 0.21 -3.08 -14.20
N TYR A 11 -0.64 -2.20 -13.67
CA TYR A 11 -2.06 -2.45 -13.46
C TYR A 11 -2.87 -1.89 -14.62
N GLN A 12 -3.96 -2.57 -14.94
CA GLN A 12 -4.96 -2.10 -15.89
C GLN A 12 -6.29 -1.94 -15.17
N SER A 13 -6.97 -0.82 -15.42
CA SER A 13 -8.26 -0.48 -14.82
C SER A 13 -9.14 0.18 -15.87
N HIS A 14 -10.35 -0.36 -16.06
CA HIS A 14 -11.36 0.16 -16.98
C HIS A 14 -12.42 1.02 -16.27
N GLY A 15 -12.20 1.32 -14.99
CA GLY A 15 -13.09 2.13 -14.17
C GLY A 15 -14.32 1.41 -13.65
N VAL A 16 -14.33 0.06 -13.65
CA VAL A 16 -15.41 -0.72 -13.03
C VAL A 16 -15.27 -0.65 -11.51
N LEU A 17 -16.20 0.07 -10.88
CA LEU A 17 -16.24 0.31 -9.44
C LEU A 17 -17.31 -0.55 -8.77
N LEU A 18 -16.89 -1.42 -7.86
CA LEU A 18 -17.78 -2.12 -6.95
C LEU A 18 -18.05 -1.27 -5.71
N VAL A 19 -19.31 -0.95 -5.43
CA VAL A 19 -19.73 -0.24 -4.21
C VAL A 19 -20.46 -1.22 -3.31
N ILE A 20 -20.03 -1.33 -2.06
CA ILE A 20 -20.63 -2.26 -1.09
C ILE A 20 -21.04 -1.51 0.18
N GLY A 21 -22.20 -1.84 0.74
CA GLY A 21 -22.66 -1.20 1.98
C GLY A 21 -24.13 -1.45 2.30
N LYS A 22 -24.63 -0.71 3.30
CA LYS A 22 -26.07 -0.63 3.59
C LYS A 22 -26.79 0.20 2.55
N LEU A 23 -28.04 -0.14 2.24
CA LEU A 23 -28.86 0.52 1.24
C LEU A 23 -28.90 2.04 1.43
N GLU A 24 -29.08 2.52 2.66
CA GLU A 24 -29.22 3.94 2.97
C GLU A 24 -27.93 4.71 2.62
N THR A 25 -26.78 4.19 3.05
CA THR A 25 -25.47 4.82 2.80
C THR A 25 -25.10 4.76 1.32
N VAL A 26 -25.36 3.64 0.65
CA VAL A 26 -25.10 3.51 -0.79
C VAL A 26 -25.98 4.49 -1.58
N ARG A 27 -27.26 4.64 -1.21
CA ARG A 27 -28.20 5.57 -1.86
C ARG A 27 -27.74 7.03 -1.77
N GLU A 28 -27.09 7.43 -0.67
CA GLU A 28 -26.54 8.77 -0.50
C GLU A 28 -25.25 8.98 -1.32
N VAL A 29 -24.42 7.95 -1.45
CA VAL A 29 -23.09 8.05 -2.06
C VAL A 29 -23.13 7.91 -3.59
N VAL A 30 -23.93 6.99 -4.12
CA VAL A 30 -23.97 6.69 -5.57
C VAL A 30 -24.22 7.92 -6.44
N PRO A 31 -25.16 8.83 -6.12
CA PRO A 31 -25.38 10.06 -6.90
C PRO A 31 -24.18 11.03 -6.94
N GLN A 32 -23.26 10.91 -5.98
CA GLN A 32 -22.06 11.75 -5.89
C GLN A 32 -20.86 11.17 -6.66
N LEU A 33 -20.99 9.94 -7.17
CA LEU A 33 -19.91 9.28 -7.89
C LEU A 33 -19.64 9.99 -9.22
N PRO A 34 -18.36 10.26 -9.55
CA PRO A 34 -17.97 10.71 -10.88
C PRO A 34 -18.47 9.76 -11.99
N ARG A 35 -18.96 10.33 -13.11
CA ARG A 35 -19.47 9.56 -14.27
C ARG A 35 -18.42 8.70 -14.98
N ILE A 36 -17.14 8.88 -14.65
CA ILE A 36 -16.05 8.06 -15.18
C ILE A 36 -16.10 6.60 -14.66
N PHE A 37 -16.80 6.35 -13.54
CA PHE A 37 -16.95 5.02 -12.99
C PHE A 37 -18.15 4.27 -13.60
N LYS A 38 -17.92 3.02 -14.00
CA LYS A 38 -18.99 2.05 -14.30
C LYS A 38 -19.34 1.33 -13.01
N THR A 39 -20.51 1.63 -12.43
CA THR A 39 -20.77 1.31 -11.02
C THR A 39 -21.65 0.06 -10.84
N VAL A 40 -21.15 -0.90 -10.08
CA VAL A 40 -21.95 -2.04 -9.59
C VAL A 40 -22.12 -1.88 -8.09
N ALA A 41 -23.35 -1.70 -7.63
CA ALA A 41 -23.67 -1.51 -6.22
C ALA A 41 -24.33 -2.76 -5.63
N ILE A 42 -23.75 -3.29 -4.57
CA ILE A 42 -24.33 -4.41 -3.80
C ILE A 42 -24.77 -3.87 -2.44
N THR A 43 -26.07 -3.94 -2.19
CA THR A 43 -26.71 -3.31 -1.03
C THR A 43 -27.31 -4.33 -0.09
N SER A 44 -26.92 -4.27 1.17
CA SER A 44 -27.63 -4.98 2.23
C SER A 44 -28.93 -4.25 2.58
N GLY A 45 -30.03 -4.99 2.74
CA GLY A 45 -31.34 -4.44 3.13
C GLY A 45 -32.28 -4.03 1.99
N GLY A 46 -31.92 -4.26 0.73
CA GLY A 46 -32.81 -4.02 -0.41
C GLY A 46 -32.06 -3.66 -1.69
N LYS A 47 -32.78 -3.15 -2.70
CA LYS A 47 -32.24 -2.73 -3.99
C LYS A 47 -32.44 -1.21 -4.16
N LEU A 48 -31.53 -0.54 -4.88
CA LEU A 48 -31.76 0.85 -5.29
C LEU A 48 -32.90 0.91 -6.32
N GLU A 49 -33.86 1.82 -6.10
CA GLU A 49 -35.05 1.98 -6.95
C GLU A 49 -34.72 2.62 -8.32
N GLN A 50 -33.67 3.43 -8.39
CA GLN A 50 -33.28 4.13 -9.61
C GLN A 50 -32.07 3.45 -10.26
N GLN A 51 -32.28 2.92 -11.47
CA GLN A 51 -31.21 2.49 -12.38
C GLN A 51 -30.92 3.65 -13.32
N ASP A 52 -29.80 4.36 -13.10
CA ASP A 52 -29.33 5.38 -14.04
C ASP A 52 -28.53 4.70 -15.16
N THR A 53 -29.13 4.63 -16.35
CA THR A 53 -28.51 4.05 -17.55
C THR A 53 -27.35 4.90 -18.07
N ALA A 54 -27.31 6.20 -17.76
CA ALA A 54 -26.23 7.09 -18.20
C ALA A 54 -24.92 6.87 -17.41
N GLN A 55 -24.97 6.24 -16.23
CA GLN A 55 -23.81 5.96 -15.39
C GLN A 55 -23.56 4.44 -15.18
N LEU A 56 -24.26 3.58 -15.94
CA LEU A 56 -24.22 2.11 -15.82
C LEU A 56 -24.31 1.63 -14.35
N VAL A 57 -25.30 2.14 -13.60
CA VAL A 57 -25.50 1.76 -12.20
C VAL A 57 -26.36 0.49 -12.13
N LYS A 58 -25.73 -0.64 -11.78
CA LYS A 58 -26.45 -1.89 -11.49
C LYS A 58 -26.53 -2.11 -9.98
N SER A 59 -27.74 -2.17 -9.43
CA SER A 59 -27.97 -2.50 -8.02
C SER A 59 -28.48 -3.93 -7.86
N VAL A 60 -27.86 -4.70 -6.95
CA VAL A 60 -28.29 -6.04 -6.57
C VAL A 60 -28.41 -6.13 -5.05
N PRO A 61 -29.54 -6.60 -4.51
CA PRO A 61 -29.66 -6.84 -3.07
C PRO A 61 -28.75 -8.00 -2.67
N GLY A 62 -28.00 -7.83 -1.58
CA GLY A 62 -27.11 -8.87 -1.06
C GLY A 62 -26.15 -8.32 -0.02
N SER A 63 -25.57 -9.23 0.76
CA SER A 63 -24.48 -8.89 1.68
C SER A 63 -23.18 -9.46 1.13
N VAL A 64 -22.28 -8.57 0.69
CA VAL A 64 -20.92 -8.96 0.32
C VAL A 64 -20.19 -9.34 1.60
N VAL A 65 -19.64 -10.54 1.64
CA VAL A 65 -18.95 -11.08 2.82
C VAL A 65 -17.46 -11.22 2.59
N GLN A 66 -17.01 -11.20 1.33
CA GLN A 66 -15.61 -11.34 0.99
C GLN A 66 -15.23 -10.49 -0.21
N VAL A 67 -14.08 -9.82 -0.11
CA VAL A 67 -13.40 -9.17 -1.24
C VAL A 67 -11.95 -9.60 -1.19
N ARG A 68 -11.37 -9.97 -2.34
CA ARG A 68 -9.94 -10.28 -2.49
C ARG A 68 -9.40 -9.66 -3.77
N GLY A 69 -8.08 -9.53 -3.85
CA GLY A 69 -7.39 -9.09 -5.06
C GLY A 69 -6.78 -7.70 -4.93
N HIS A 70 -6.65 -7.03 -6.06
CA HIS A 70 -5.96 -5.74 -6.20
C HIS A 70 -6.55 -4.95 -7.37
N LEU A 71 -6.10 -3.71 -7.56
CA LEU A 71 -6.45 -2.85 -8.70
C LEU A 71 -6.53 -3.63 -10.01
N GLY A 72 -7.69 -3.55 -10.67
CA GLY A 72 -7.96 -4.25 -11.94
C GLY A 72 -8.46 -5.70 -11.82
N ARG A 73 -8.33 -6.32 -10.64
CA ARG A 73 -8.59 -7.75 -10.41
C ARG A 73 -9.18 -8.02 -9.02
N PHE A 74 -10.14 -7.23 -8.58
CA PHE A 74 -10.91 -7.54 -7.37
C PHE A 74 -11.98 -8.59 -7.67
N VAL A 75 -12.03 -9.61 -6.82
CA VAL A 75 -13.07 -10.64 -6.81
C VAL A 75 -13.87 -10.46 -5.53
N ALA A 76 -15.20 -10.49 -5.64
CA ALA A 76 -16.10 -10.31 -4.52
C ALA A 76 -17.12 -11.44 -4.45
N SER A 77 -17.51 -11.81 -3.24
CA SER A 77 -18.50 -12.87 -3.00
C SER A 77 -19.54 -12.42 -1.98
N ALA A 78 -20.80 -12.77 -2.23
CA ALA A 78 -21.91 -12.51 -1.33
C ALA A 78 -22.35 -13.78 -0.58
N ALA A 79 -23.03 -13.60 0.55
CA ALA A 79 -23.70 -14.70 1.22
C ALA A 79 -24.92 -15.15 0.40
N GLY A 80 -24.95 -16.43 0.03
CA GLY A 80 -26.09 -17.10 -0.60
C GLY A 80 -26.63 -18.24 0.29
N PRO A 81 -27.78 -18.82 -0.09
CA PRO A 81 -28.42 -19.89 0.69
C PRO A 81 -27.58 -21.18 0.77
N GLU A 82 -26.76 -21.47 -0.24
CA GLU A 82 -25.92 -22.67 -0.32
C GLU A 82 -24.41 -22.36 -0.19
N GLY A 83 -24.04 -21.19 0.35
CA GLY A 83 -22.65 -20.79 0.56
C GLY A 83 -22.30 -19.46 -0.10
N LEU A 84 -21.05 -19.31 -0.55
CA LEU A 84 -20.57 -18.08 -1.17
C LEU A 84 -21.01 -18.00 -2.64
N LEU A 85 -21.71 -16.91 -2.99
CA LEU A 85 -22.08 -16.60 -4.36
C LEU A 85 -21.01 -15.68 -4.99
N ASP A 86 -20.47 -16.08 -6.14
CA ASP A 86 -19.56 -15.25 -6.92
C ASP A 86 -20.28 -14.07 -7.57
N LEU A 87 -19.74 -12.86 -7.37
CA LEU A 87 -20.27 -11.63 -7.95
C LEU A 87 -19.60 -11.28 -9.28
N GLY A 88 -18.61 -12.04 -9.73
CA GLY A 88 -17.92 -11.82 -10.99
C GLY A 88 -18.83 -11.67 -12.22
N PRO A 89 -19.92 -12.45 -12.38
CA PRO A 89 -20.88 -12.28 -13.47
C PRO A 89 -21.61 -10.92 -13.48
N LEU A 90 -21.53 -10.14 -12.39
CA LEU A 90 -22.08 -8.79 -12.33
C LEU A 90 -21.10 -7.74 -12.84
N SER A 91 -19.81 -8.07 -12.95
CA SER A 91 -18.80 -7.15 -13.47
C SER A 91 -18.97 -6.93 -14.97
N PRO A 92 -18.95 -5.67 -15.46
CA PRO A 92 -18.86 -5.36 -16.88
C PRO A 92 -17.54 -5.77 -17.54
N ASN A 93 -16.51 -6.12 -16.77
CA ASN A 93 -15.24 -6.57 -17.34
C ASN A 93 -15.33 -8.02 -17.81
N GLU A 94 -14.73 -8.33 -18.96
CA GLU A 94 -14.68 -9.69 -19.52
C GLU A 94 -13.99 -10.70 -18.60
N ASN A 95 -13.08 -10.24 -17.73
CA ASN A 95 -12.36 -11.07 -16.78
C ASN A 95 -13.17 -11.40 -15.51
N GLY A 96 -14.43 -10.95 -15.41
CA GLY A 96 -15.29 -11.15 -14.24
C GLY A 96 -14.79 -10.49 -12.95
N CYS A 97 -13.83 -9.58 -13.03
CA CYS A 97 -13.26 -8.88 -11.87
C CYS A 97 -13.69 -7.41 -11.87
N PHE A 98 -13.71 -6.80 -10.70
CA PHE A 98 -13.89 -5.36 -10.54
C PHE A 98 -12.51 -4.67 -10.51
N ASP A 99 -12.43 -3.45 -11.04
CA ASP A 99 -11.16 -2.72 -11.04
C ASP A 99 -10.89 -2.05 -9.71
N LEU A 100 -11.95 -1.53 -9.09
CA LEU A 100 -11.93 -0.69 -7.90
C LEU A 100 -13.03 -1.15 -6.94
N VAL A 101 -12.85 -0.89 -5.66
CA VAL A 101 -13.84 -1.18 -4.61
C VAL A 101 -13.98 0.03 -3.70
N LEU A 102 -15.21 0.45 -3.45
CA LEU A 102 -15.60 1.41 -2.43
C LEU A 102 -16.42 0.69 -1.36
N ASP A 103 -15.80 0.49 -0.21
CA ASP A 103 -16.41 -0.14 0.96
C ASP A 103 -17.02 0.91 1.90
N LEU A 104 -18.35 0.91 1.96
CA LEU A 104 -19.15 1.79 2.80
C LEU A 104 -19.61 1.14 4.11
N ASN A 105 -19.17 -0.09 4.39
CA ASN A 105 -19.51 -0.77 5.63
C ASN A 105 -18.81 -0.13 6.83
N LYS A 106 -19.49 -0.11 7.99
CA LYS A 106 -18.90 0.32 9.26
C LYS A 106 -17.69 -0.54 9.66
N HIS A 107 -17.76 -1.82 9.33
CA HIS A 107 -16.67 -2.78 9.45
C HIS A 107 -16.23 -3.16 8.03
N PRO A 108 -15.08 -2.66 7.56
CA PRO A 108 -14.57 -2.94 6.22
C PRO A 108 -14.33 -4.45 6.01
N LEU A 109 -14.60 -4.95 4.81
CA LEU A 109 -14.36 -6.35 4.47
C LEU A 109 -12.86 -6.69 4.35
N LEU A 110 -12.04 -5.71 3.94
CA LEU A 110 -10.59 -5.82 4.03
C LEU A 110 -10.11 -4.98 5.20
N ASP A 111 -9.99 -5.61 6.37
CA ASP A 111 -9.39 -4.99 7.54
C ASP A 111 -7.89 -5.21 7.59
N ILE A 112 -7.21 -4.57 6.64
CA ILE A 112 -5.76 -4.53 6.56
C ILE A 112 -5.29 -3.09 6.69
N GLU A 113 -4.18 -2.90 7.37
CA GLU A 113 -3.66 -1.57 7.72
C GLU A 113 -3.39 -0.72 6.47
N VAL A 114 -2.74 -1.31 5.46
CA VAL A 114 -2.53 -0.69 4.15
C VAL A 114 -3.25 -1.51 3.07
N PRO A 115 -4.47 -1.10 2.65
CA PRO A 115 -5.26 -1.87 1.68
C PRO A 115 -4.60 -1.94 0.29
N PRO A 116 -4.98 -2.89 -0.56
CA PRO A 116 -4.55 -2.95 -1.95
C PRO A 116 -4.89 -1.66 -2.70
N MET A 117 -4.13 -1.33 -3.75
CA MET A 117 -4.50 -0.20 -4.62
C MET A 117 -5.88 -0.44 -5.22
N GLY A 118 -6.69 0.61 -5.34
CA GLY A 118 -8.05 0.51 -5.88
C GLY A 118 -9.12 0.13 -4.85
N TYR A 119 -8.76 -0.24 -3.61
CA TYR A 119 -9.71 -0.43 -2.52
C TYR A 119 -9.73 0.82 -1.62
N ALA A 120 -10.90 1.42 -1.45
CA ALA A 120 -11.15 2.52 -0.53
C ALA A 120 -12.25 2.14 0.46
N ARG A 121 -12.14 2.60 1.71
CA ARG A 121 -13.12 2.37 2.78
C ARG A 121 -13.51 3.68 3.43
N THR A 122 -14.75 3.83 3.90
CA THR A 122 -15.19 5.06 4.60
C THR A 122 -15.09 5.00 6.12
N TYR A 123 -14.98 3.80 6.68
CA TYR A 123 -14.81 3.54 8.11
C TYR A 123 -13.58 2.62 8.34
N GLY A 124 -13.04 2.56 9.56
CA GLY A 124 -11.89 1.72 9.92
C GLY A 124 -10.84 2.42 10.80
N SER A 125 -9.88 1.64 11.32
CA SER A 125 -8.87 2.08 12.29
C SER A 125 -7.95 3.20 11.79
N SER A 126 -7.61 3.19 10.50
CA SER A 126 -6.60 4.09 9.92
C SER A 126 -7.13 5.14 8.93
N ASP A 127 -8.43 5.15 8.58
CA ASP A 127 -8.94 6.00 7.50
C ASP A 127 -10.28 6.69 7.83
N LYS A 128 -10.21 7.82 8.54
CA LYS A 128 -11.34 8.73 8.86
C LYS A 128 -11.58 9.80 7.79
N GLY A 129 -10.96 9.70 6.62
CA GLY A 129 -11.01 10.73 5.58
C GLY A 129 -12.39 10.89 4.94
N SER A 130 -12.69 12.10 4.44
CA SER A 130 -13.92 12.40 3.69
C SER A 130 -13.98 11.60 2.38
N LEU A 131 -15.20 11.39 1.87
CA LEU A 131 -15.46 10.59 0.67
C LEU A 131 -14.80 11.17 -0.60
N LYS A 132 -14.85 12.50 -0.77
CA LYS A 132 -14.42 13.17 -2.01
C LYS A 132 -12.94 12.92 -2.37
N PRO A 133 -11.95 13.13 -1.48
CA PRO A 133 -10.56 12.78 -1.77
C PRO A 133 -10.34 11.31 -2.12
N LYS A 134 -11.14 10.40 -1.53
CA LYS A 134 -11.07 8.96 -1.84
C LYS A 134 -11.52 8.69 -3.27
N LEU A 135 -12.63 9.29 -3.70
CA LEU A 135 -13.13 9.19 -5.07
C LEU A 135 -12.15 9.79 -6.08
N GLU A 136 -11.57 10.95 -5.78
CA GLU A 136 -10.53 11.57 -6.63
C GLU A 136 -9.30 10.66 -6.76
N ARG A 137 -8.88 10.01 -5.67
CA ARG A 137 -7.79 9.03 -5.69
C ARG A 137 -8.13 7.81 -6.54
N LEU A 138 -9.33 7.26 -6.42
CA LEU A 138 -9.77 6.12 -7.22
C LEU A 138 -9.87 6.47 -8.71
N ALA A 139 -10.36 7.67 -9.04
CA ALA A 139 -10.47 8.12 -10.43
C ALA A 139 -9.10 8.24 -11.11
N LYS A 140 -8.06 8.66 -10.36
CA LYS A 140 -6.66 8.69 -10.84
C LYS A 140 -6.07 7.30 -11.12
N LEU A 141 -6.74 6.22 -10.69
CA LEU A 141 -6.30 4.84 -10.92
C LEU A 141 -6.96 4.19 -12.15
N ILE A 142 -7.79 4.92 -12.90
CA ILE A 142 -8.37 4.45 -14.16
C ILE A 142 -7.33 4.57 -15.28
N GLY A 143 -7.24 3.55 -16.12
CA GLY A 143 -6.22 3.41 -17.16
C GLY A 143 -5.05 2.53 -16.70
N THR A 144 -3.88 2.75 -17.30
CA THR A 144 -2.66 2.00 -16.97
C THR A 144 -1.91 2.70 -15.85
N VAL A 145 -1.72 2.00 -14.72
CA VAL A 145 -0.93 2.49 -13.59
C VAL A 145 0.33 1.65 -13.45
N ASN A 146 1.49 2.30 -13.51
CA ASN A 146 2.77 1.63 -13.31
C ASN A 146 3.32 2.01 -11.94
N LYS A 147 3.76 1.00 -11.18
CA LYS A 147 4.56 1.23 -9.98
C LYS A 147 5.87 0.44 -10.04
N PRO A 148 6.94 0.91 -9.38
CA PRO A 148 8.14 0.12 -9.22
C PRO A 148 7.87 -1.20 -8.49
N ARG A 149 8.68 -2.21 -8.79
CA ARG A 149 8.83 -3.35 -7.88
C ARG A 149 9.74 -2.92 -6.74
N TYR A 150 9.15 -2.66 -5.58
CA TYR A 150 9.84 -2.08 -4.42
C TYR A 150 10.78 -3.03 -3.68
N PHE A 151 10.78 -4.32 -4.01
CA PHE A 151 11.59 -5.32 -3.30
C PHE A 151 12.35 -6.23 -4.26
N SER A 152 13.49 -6.72 -3.77
CA SER A 152 14.18 -7.91 -4.28
C SER A 152 14.14 -8.99 -3.22
N PHE A 153 14.03 -10.25 -3.64
CA PHE A 153 14.02 -11.40 -2.75
C PHE A 153 15.02 -12.45 -3.22
N HIS A 154 15.83 -12.95 -2.29
CA HIS A 154 16.84 -13.98 -2.52
C HIS A 154 16.60 -15.17 -1.58
N ALA A 155 15.87 -16.17 -2.10
CA ALA A 155 15.55 -17.44 -1.41
C ALA A 155 16.77 -18.10 -0.75
N SER A 156 17.92 -18.13 -1.43
CA SER A 156 19.17 -18.73 -0.92
C SER A 156 19.73 -18.05 0.34
N ARG A 157 19.30 -16.82 0.65
CA ARG A 157 19.68 -16.10 1.88
C ARG A 157 18.58 -16.15 2.93
N CYS A 158 17.41 -16.70 2.60
CA CYS A 158 16.25 -16.66 3.47
C CYS A 158 16.41 -17.68 4.61
N ALA A 159 16.48 -17.20 5.86
CA ALA A 159 16.56 -18.08 7.02
C ALA A 159 15.31 -18.95 7.22
N HIS A 160 14.16 -18.53 6.67
CA HIS A 160 12.91 -19.29 6.70
C HIS A 160 12.95 -20.52 5.79
N GLU A 161 13.49 -20.38 4.58
CA GLU A 161 13.47 -21.45 3.55
C GLU A 161 14.73 -22.32 3.58
N ALA A 162 15.90 -21.71 3.74
CA ALA A 162 17.16 -22.34 3.33
C ALA A 162 17.82 -23.19 4.41
N GLN A 163 17.33 -23.19 5.66
CA GLN A 163 18.13 -23.68 6.79
C GLN A 163 17.47 -24.75 7.66
N GLY A 164 16.19 -25.09 7.49
CA GLY A 164 15.52 -26.08 8.38
C GLY A 164 15.55 -25.72 9.88
N ILE A 165 16.04 -24.52 10.21
CA ILE A 165 15.95 -23.89 11.52
C ILE A 165 14.53 -23.36 11.65
N MET A 166 13.97 -23.45 12.85
CA MET A 166 12.65 -22.95 13.16
C MET A 166 12.51 -21.43 12.85
N GLY A 167 12.06 -21.15 11.63
CA GLY A 167 11.08 -20.14 11.22
C GLY A 167 11.38 -18.66 11.50
N CYS A 168 12.28 -18.02 10.74
CA CYS A 168 12.31 -16.55 10.69
C CYS A 168 11.06 -16.02 9.96
N SER A 169 10.01 -15.71 10.71
CA SER A 169 8.72 -15.22 10.20
C SER A 169 8.53 -13.70 10.32
N GLN A 170 9.56 -12.94 10.71
CA GLN A 170 9.45 -11.50 11.00
C GLN A 170 8.86 -10.69 9.84
N CYS A 171 9.19 -11.04 8.59
CA CYS A 171 8.65 -10.33 7.43
C CYS A 171 7.14 -10.52 7.24
N LEU A 172 6.58 -11.65 7.69
CA LEU A 172 5.14 -11.94 7.59
C LEU A 172 4.34 -10.98 8.48
N SER A 173 4.75 -10.80 9.74
CA SER A 173 4.10 -9.87 10.68
C SER A 173 4.44 -8.40 10.39
N ALA A 174 5.61 -8.12 9.81
CA ALA A 174 6.03 -6.76 9.49
C ALA A 174 5.34 -6.16 8.26
N CYS A 175 4.61 -6.94 7.43
CA CYS A 175 4.00 -6.42 6.21
C CYS A 175 2.58 -5.85 6.46
N PRO A 176 2.41 -4.52 6.60
CA PRO A 176 1.09 -3.93 6.84
C PRO A 176 0.14 -4.02 5.63
N ALA A 177 0.66 -4.42 4.47
CA ALA A 177 -0.10 -4.62 3.23
C ALA A 177 -0.45 -6.09 2.96
N GLY A 178 -0.02 -7.02 3.81
CA GLY A 178 -0.35 -8.45 3.68
C GLY A 178 0.13 -9.04 2.36
N ALA A 179 1.23 -8.52 1.83
CA ALA A 179 1.78 -8.93 0.54
C ALA A 179 2.72 -10.13 0.64
N ILE A 180 3.03 -10.60 1.85
CA ILE A 180 4.00 -11.66 2.11
C ILE A 180 3.25 -12.86 2.68
N HIS A 181 3.50 -14.04 2.11
CA HIS A 181 2.87 -15.29 2.48
C HIS A 181 3.90 -16.39 2.67
N ASP A 182 3.58 -17.34 3.53
CA ASP A 182 4.26 -18.62 3.60
C ASP A 182 3.51 -19.62 2.72
N GLU A 183 4.18 -20.11 1.69
CA GLU A 183 3.74 -21.16 0.79
C GLU A 183 4.61 -22.40 1.01
N HIS A 184 4.17 -23.27 1.92
CA HIS A 184 4.82 -24.57 2.22
C HIS A 184 6.28 -24.45 2.68
N GLY A 185 6.59 -23.47 3.52
CA GLY A 185 7.94 -23.20 4.03
C GLY A 185 8.75 -22.25 3.13
N SER A 186 8.13 -21.71 2.08
CA SER A 186 8.72 -20.70 1.21
C SER A 186 8.02 -19.34 1.36
N ILE A 187 8.80 -18.27 1.50
CA ILE A 187 8.31 -16.91 1.55
C ILE A 187 8.04 -16.42 0.12
N THR A 188 6.76 -16.18 -0.18
CA THR A 188 6.32 -15.56 -1.42
C THR A 188 5.88 -14.12 -1.17
N ILE A 189 6.33 -13.19 -2.02
CA ILE A 189 5.95 -11.78 -1.94
C ILE A 189 5.18 -11.39 -3.20
N SER A 190 3.91 -11.01 -3.04
CA SER A 190 3.06 -10.52 -4.12
C SER A 190 3.47 -9.10 -4.54
N PRO A 191 3.97 -8.91 -5.77
CA PRO A 191 4.29 -7.57 -6.27
C PRO A 191 3.05 -6.70 -6.49
N TRP A 192 1.87 -7.33 -6.66
CA TRP A 192 0.59 -6.66 -6.86
C TRP A 192 0.00 -6.08 -5.58
N LEU A 193 0.30 -6.71 -4.43
CA LEU A 193 -0.12 -6.23 -3.12
C LEU A 193 0.96 -5.37 -2.46
N CYS A 194 2.24 -5.56 -2.80
CA CYS A 194 3.34 -4.78 -2.23
C CYS A 194 3.15 -3.27 -2.43
N ARG A 195 2.95 -2.56 -1.30
CA ARG A 195 2.76 -1.09 -1.26
C ARG A 195 4.04 -0.30 -1.10
N GLY A 196 5.20 -0.96 -0.97
CA GLY A 196 6.50 -0.29 -0.89
C GLY A 196 6.77 0.39 0.46
N CYS A 197 6.25 -0.13 1.57
CA CYS A 197 6.49 0.42 2.91
C CYS A 197 7.92 0.23 3.42
N GLY A 198 8.61 -0.83 2.98
CA GLY A 198 10.00 -1.13 3.34
C GLY A 198 10.20 -1.88 4.67
N SER A 199 9.16 -2.05 5.47
CA SER A 199 9.20 -2.68 6.79
C SER A 199 9.78 -4.10 6.78
N CYS A 200 9.49 -4.89 5.74
CA CYS A 200 10.05 -6.24 5.59
C CYS A 200 11.57 -6.26 5.38
N ALA A 201 12.13 -5.22 4.77
CA ALA A 201 13.58 -5.09 4.62
C ALA A 201 14.24 -4.69 5.95
N LEU A 202 13.59 -3.86 6.77
CA LEU A 202 14.08 -3.46 8.09
C LEU A 202 14.26 -4.65 9.04
N VAL A 203 13.33 -5.62 8.99
CA VAL A 203 13.31 -6.76 9.91
C VAL A 203 14.02 -7.99 9.36
N CYS A 204 14.60 -7.94 8.15
CA CYS A 204 15.22 -9.13 7.55
C CYS A 204 16.69 -9.23 7.98
N PRO A 205 17.06 -10.14 8.91
CA PRO A 205 18.41 -10.18 9.47
C PRO A 205 19.46 -10.62 8.44
N THR A 206 19.07 -11.45 7.47
CA THR A 206 19.98 -11.99 6.45
C THR A 206 20.05 -11.12 5.19
N GLY A 207 19.21 -10.08 5.08
CA GLY A 207 19.03 -9.30 3.86
C GLY A 207 18.48 -10.12 2.68
N ALA A 208 17.76 -11.22 2.95
CA ALA A 208 17.05 -12.00 1.94
C ALA A 208 15.99 -11.15 1.21
N VAL A 209 15.30 -10.28 1.95
CA VAL A 209 14.42 -9.25 1.40
C VAL A 209 15.15 -7.91 1.50
N ALA A 210 15.20 -7.16 0.40
CA ALA A 210 15.77 -5.81 0.39
C ALA A 210 14.86 -4.84 -0.36
N TYR A 211 14.88 -3.57 0.05
CA TYR A 211 14.17 -2.50 -0.65
C TYR A 211 14.92 -2.14 -1.94
N ALA A 212 14.28 -2.33 -3.10
CA ALA A 212 14.98 -2.31 -4.39
C ALA A 212 14.90 -0.97 -5.14
N ARG A 213 13.92 -0.11 -4.80
CA ARG A 213 13.60 1.09 -5.59
C ARG A 213 13.12 2.27 -4.71
N PRO A 214 13.98 3.27 -4.45
CA PRO A 214 15.42 3.29 -4.75
C PRO A 214 16.18 2.18 -4.01
N SER A 215 17.32 1.75 -4.55
CA SER A 215 18.20 0.79 -3.85
C SER A 215 18.92 1.47 -2.69
N PRO A 216 19.39 0.75 -1.65
CA PRO A 216 20.10 1.37 -0.53
C PRO A 216 21.35 2.14 -1.00
N LYS A 217 22.05 1.62 -2.00
CA LYS A 217 23.18 2.30 -2.65
C LYS A 217 22.77 3.64 -3.26
N THR A 218 21.64 3.68 -3.97
CA THR A 218 21.11 4.92 -4.55
C THR A 218 20.76 5.92 -3.46
N THR A 219 20.07 5.47 -2.41
CA THR A 219 19.71 6.33 -1.28
C THR A 219 20.96 6.87 -0.57
N LEU A 220 22.00 6.05 -0.39
CA LEU A 220 23.27 6.47 0.20
C LEU A 220 23.95 7.58 -0.61
N ILE A 221 23.94 7.48 -1.94
CA ILE A 221 24.46 8.54 -2.81
C ILE A 221 23.67 9.84 -2.59
N SER A 222 22.33 9.77 -2.56
CA SER A 222 21.48 10.95 -2.29
C SER A 222 21.69 11.54 -0.89
N ILE A 223 22.01 10.72 0.12
CA ILE A 223 22.42 11.19 1.45
C ILE A 223 23.72 11.98 1.34
N ALA A 224 24.74 11.41 0.71
CA ALA A 224 26.04 12.06 0.55
C ALA A 224 25.93 13.39 -0.20
N GLU A 225 25.21 13.43 -1.33
CA GLU A 225 24.97 14.65 -2.11
C GLU A 225 24.21 15.71 -1.32
N THR A 226 23.23 15.31 -0.50
CA THR A 226 22.46 16.23 0.34
C THR A 226 23.34 16.86 1.43
N LEU A 227 24.20 16.06 2.06
CA LEU A 227 25.11 16.52 3.11
C LEU A 227 26.25 17.39 2.57
N ASP A 228 26.82 17.04 1.40
CA ASP A 228 27.95 17.78 0.82
C ASP A 228 27.58 19.23 0.45
N LYS A 229 26.31 19.47 0.03
CA LYS A 229 25.77 20.83 -0.19
C LYS A 229 25.77 21.71 1.07
N HIS A 230 25.86 21.11 2.24
CA HIS A 230 25.81 21.79 3.54
C HIS A 230 27.16 21.70 4.27
N ARG A 231 28.21 21.28 3.57
CA ARG A 231 29.57 21.18 4.11
C ARG A 231 30.16 22.57 4.35
N GLY A 232 31.00 22.69 5.38
CA GLY A 232 31.66 23.95 5.74
C GLY A 232 30.81 24.91 6.58
N GLN A 233 29.59 24.52 6.97
CA GLN A 233 28.85 25.22 8.01
C GLN A 233 29.58 25.09 9.37
N GLN A 234 29.39 26.07 10.26
CA GLN A 234 30.05 26.09 11.58
C GLN A 234 29.73 24.87 12.45
N LEU A 235 28.56 24.28 12.27
CA LEU A 235 28.11 23.10 13.01
C LEU A 235 27.81 21.96 12.02
N PRO A 236 28.11 20.69 12.38
CA PRO A 236 27.76 19.57 11.52
C PRO A 236 26.23 19.47 11.36
N PRO A 237 25.72 19.29 10.13
CA PRO A 237 24.30 19.44 9.85
C PRO A 237 23.45 18.31 10.44
N VAL A 238 22.20 18.61 10.75
CA VAL A 238 21.17 17.59 11.04
C VAL A 238 20.52 17.18 9.73
N LEU A 239 20.54 15.89 9.40
CA LEU A 239 19.86 15.36 8.21
C LEU A 239 18.40 15.05 8.54
N ALA A 240 17.46 15.70 7.89
CA ALA A 240 16.04 15.35 7.96
C ALA A 240 15.67 14.34 6.88
N ILE A 241 15.03 13.24 7.25
CA ILE A 241 14.49 12.22 6.33
C ILE A 241 12.97 12.23 6.46
N TYR A 242 12.27 12.39 5.33
CA TYR A 242 10.81 12.52 5.34
C TYR A 242 10.15 11.84 4.14
N ALA A 243 8.88 11.51 4.29
CA ALA A 243 8.02 11.00 3.22
C ALA A 243 6.75 11.85 3.09
N GLY A 244 6.25 12.00 1.87
CA GLY A 244 5.06 12.79 1.54
C GLY A 244 5.37 14.23 1.09
N ASP A 245 4.52 14.77 0.22
CA ASP A 245 4.75 16.05 -0.47
C ASP A 245 4.50 17.27 0.44
N SER A 246 3.60 17.16 1.40
CA SER A 246 3.23 18.26 2.29
C SER A 246 4.28 18.56 3.37
N VAL A 247 5.13 17.59 3.71
CA VAL A 247 6.07 17.68 4.84
C VAL A 247 7.27 18.55 4.51
N GLY A 248 7.81 18.43 3.30
CA GLY A 248 9.03 19.14 2.90
C GLY A 248 8.93 20.65 3.02
N LYS A 249 7.71 21.22 2.88
CA LYS A 249 7.45 22.66 3.00
C LYS A 249 7.64 23.21 4.42
N ALA A 250 7.55 22.36 5.43
CA ALA A 250 7.72 22.75 6.83
C ALA A 250 9.19 22.65 7.29
N ILE A 251 10.08 22.09 6.46
CA ILE A 251 11.49 21.93 6.79
C ILE A 251 12.23 23.21 6.36
N PRO A 252 12.93 23.91 7.27
CA PRO A 252 13.74 25.08 6.92
C PRO A 252 14.79 24.76 5.84
N GLU A 253 15.03 25.70 4.92
CA GLU A 253 15.93 25.51 3.77
C GLU A 253 17.39 25.23 4.16
N ASN A 254 17.81 25.69 5.34
CA ASN A 254 19.15 25.47 5.87
C ASN A 254 19.36 24.07 6.49
N ILE A 255 18.30 23.26 6.57
CA ILE A 255 18.38 21.88 7.06
C ILE A 255 18.45 20.94 5.86
N PRO A 256 19.54 20.17 5.66
CA PRO A 256 19.60 19.16 4.62
C PRO A 256 18.46 18.16 4.80
N ALA A 257 17.62 18.02 3.76
CA ALA A 257 16.41 17.23 3.81
C ALA A 257 16.33 16.23 2.65
N LEU A 258 16.25 14.95 2.96
CA LEU A 258 16.09 13.86 2.01
C LEU A 258 14.63 13.39 1.98
N LYS A 259 13.98 13.60 0.84
CA LYS A 259 12.67 13.01 0.56
C LYS A 259 12.83 11.55 0.14
N VAL A 260 12.11 10.65 0.79
CA VAL A 260 12.07 9.23 0.44
C VAL A 260 10.66 8.77 0.09
N THR A 261 10.55 7.64 -0.62
CA THR A 261 9.25 7.07 -1.00
C THR A 261 8.51 6.53 0.22
N ALA A 262 9.22 5.87 1.12
CA ALA A 262 8.69 5.37 2.38
C ALA A 262 9.79 5.47 3.43
N ILE A 263 9.45 5.87 4.66
CA ILE A 263 10.45 5.96 5.73
C ILE A 263 11.12 4.60 5.98
N GLY A 264 10.34 3.51 5.92
CA GLY A 264 10.87 2.16 6.08
C GLY A 264 11.80 1.69 4.95
N SER A 265 12.03 2.47 3.89
CA SER A 265 13.09 2.20 2.91
C SER A 265 14.48 2.61 3.37
N VAL A 266 14.57 3.33 4.50
CA VAL A 266 15.82 3.80 5.08
C VAL A 266 16.03 3.11 6.42
N GLY A 267 16.80 2.04 6.43
CA GLY A 267 17.14 1.33 7.65
C GLY A 267 18.34 1.94 8.37
N MET A 268 18.67 1.33 9.52
CA MET A 268 19.76 1.72 10.39
C MET A 268 21.11 1.81 9.65
N GLU A 269 21.33 0.95 8.66
CA GLU A 269 22.54 0.98 7.83
C GLU A 269 22.74 2.33 7.13
N LEU A 270 21.65 2.97 6.70
CA LEU A 270 21.70 4.27 6.04
C LEU A 270 21.75 5.43 7.06
N TRP A 271 21.18 5.27 8.25
CA TRP A 271 21.30 6.27 9.32
C TRP A 271 22.74 6.36 9.82
N ILE A 272 23.36 5.21 10.10
CA ILE A 272 24.78 5.14 10.50
C ILE A 272 25.67 5.69 9.40
N ALA A 273 25.38 5.36 8.13
CA ALA A 273 26.14 5.91 7.01
C ALA A 273 26.00 7.44 6.92
N ALA A 274 24.82 8.01 7.18
CA ALA A 274 24.63 9.46 7.22
C ALA A 274 25.47 10.13 8.32
N LEU A 275 25.54 9.53 9.51
CA LEU A 275 26.39 9.99 10.60
C LEU A 275 27.87 9.92 10.22
N ALA A 276 28.30 8.81 9.62
CA ALA A 276 29.68 8.64 9.14
C ALA A 276 30.05 9.63 8.02
N LEU A 277 29.07 10.09 7.24
CA LEU A 277 29.23 11.11 6.20
C LEU A 277 29.21 12.55 6.75
N GLY A 278 29.08 12.74 8.06
CA GLY A 278 29.23 14.03 8.73
C GLY A 278 27.94 14.67 9.24
N ALA A 279 26.80 13.98 9.20
CA ALA A 279 25.62 14.44 9.90
C ALA A 279 25.83 14.36 11.42
N SER A 280 25.44 15.39 12.17
CA SER A 280 25.45 15.33 13.66
C SER A 280 24.31 14.49 14.21
N ARG A 281 23.16 14.49 13.52
CA ARG A 281 21.94 13.75 13.86
C ARG A 281 21.16 13.38 12.60
N VAL A 282 20.39 12.30 12.67
CA VAL A 282 19.41 11.93 11.66
C VAL A 282 18.02 12.10 12.29
N LEU A 283 17.20 12.98 11.72
CA LEU A 283 15.83 13.21 12.13
C LEU A 283 14.87 12.51 11.17
N ILE A 284 14.08 11.57 11.67
CA ILE A 284 13.05 10.89 10.89
C ILE A 284 11.71 11.59 11.16
N ILE A 285 11.13 12.20 10.12
CA ILE A 285 9.89 12.96 10.25
C ILE A 285 8.71 12.05 9.88
N ASN A 286 7.94 11.65 10.90
CA ASN A 286 6.68 10.95 10.70
C ASN A 286 5.54 11.96 10.50
N SER A 287 4.94 11.94 9.31
CA SER A 287 3.85 12.84 8.92
C SER A 287 2.46 12.21 8.98
N GLY A 288 2.31 11.09 9.69
CA GLY A 288 1.05 10.33 9.78
C GLY A 288 0.74 9.51 8.53
N LEU A 289 1.67 9.44 7.57
CA LEU A 289 1.59 8.57 6.39
C LEU A 289 2.21 7.19 6.62
N LEU A 290 2.91 7.03 7.74
CA LEU A 290 3.60 5.80 8.10
C LEU A 290 2.59 4.83 8.72
N PRO A 291 2.49 3.58 8.24
CA PRO A 291 1.70 2.56 8.91
C PRO A 291 2.20 2.36 10.36
N ASP A 292 1.30 2.32 11.34
CA ASP A 292 1.56 2.00 12.75
C ASP A 292 2.51 0.79 12.93
N THR A 293 2.32 -0.28 12.14
CA THR A 293 3.22 -1.44 12.20
C THR A 293 4.65 -1.08 11.80
N THR A 294 4.81 -0.20 10.81
CA THR A 294 6.14 0.27 10.39
C THR A 294 6.70 1.28 11.38
N ALA A 295 5.85 2.13 11.97
CA ALA A 295 6.25 3.09 13.00
C ALA A 295 6.82 2.39 14.24
N ARG A 296 6.14 1.35 14.75
CA ARG A 296 6.63 0.56 15.89
C ARG A 296 7.99 -0.08 15.61
N LEU A 297 8.16 -0.67 14.43
CA LEU A 297 9.45 -1.28 14.04
C LEU A 297 10.58 -0.24 13.97
N LEU A 298 10.30 0.96 13.47
CA LEU A 298 11.27 2.04 13.43
C LEU A 298 11.61 2.55 14.83
N GLU A 299 10.63 2.71 15.71
CA GLU A 299 10.85 3.08 17.12
C GLU A 299 11.69 2.04 17.86
N GLU A 300 11.48 0.74 17.59
CA GLU A 300 12.31 -0.35 18.13
C GLU A 300 13.76 -0.23 17.64
N GLN A 301 13.98 0.00 16.34
CA GLN A 301 15.32 0.19 15.78
C GLN A 301 16.02 1.45 16.35
N ILE A 302 15.30 2.56 16.49
CA ILE A 302 15.84 3.81 17.08
C ILE A 302 16.28 3.56 18.52
N ARG A 303 15.57 2.73 19.28
CA ARG A 303 15.93 2.40 20.67
C ARG A 303 17.18 1.52 20.78
N GLN A 304 17.51 0.79 19.72
CA GLN A 304 18.68 -0.10 19.65
C GLN A 304 19.93 0.57 19.06
N ALA A 305 19.77 1.71 18.38
CA ALA A 305 20.84 2.50 17.77
C ALA A 305 21.48 3.48 18.77
#